data_AF-A0A662SXC7-F1
#
_entry.id   AF-A0A662SXC7-F1
#
_cell.length_a   1.000
_cell.length_b   1.000
_cell.length_c   1.000
_cell.angle_alpha   90.00
_cell.angle_beta   90.00
_cell.angle_gamma   90.00
#
_symmetry.space_group_name_H-M   'P 1'
#
loop_
_entity.id
_entity.type
_entity.pdbx_description
1 polymer ?
#
loop_
_entity_poly.entity_id
_entity_poly.type
_entity_poly.pdbx_seq_one_letter_code
_entity_poly.pdbx_strand_id
1 'polypeptide(L)'
;MKARRPLSLQVMFLAGVPGIHWAYTPSLRKLYGGADIFEVYGAAEGSFASQLTLEPGLAPMYDFYVLEVEAGGKTKMLHELKAGQSGCLIASTPLAPRYRMGDVVLCLKDGVLFRVVGRKRVRTRVLMAAEKVARALSALF
;
A
#
# COMPACT_ATOMS: atom_id res chain seq x y z
N MET A 1 19.59 32.05 2.32
CA MET A 1 18.93 31.45 1.13
C MET A 1 17.55 32.07 0.98
N LYS A 2 17.26 32.76 -0.13
CA LYS A 2 15.90 33.27 -0.44
C LYS A 2 14.97 32.07 -0.60
N ALA A 3 13.90 32.00 0.19
CA ALA A 3 12.87 30.96 0.06
C ALA A 3 12.27 31.06 -1.35
N ARG A 4 12.63 30.11 -2.24
CA ARG A 4 11.97 29.99 -3.54
C ARG A 4 10.51 29.62 -3.29
N ARG A 5 9.58 30.30 -3.97
CA ARG A 5 8.16 29.93 -3.92
C ARG A 5 8.05 28.43 -4.27
N PRO A 6 7.25 27.65 -3.53
CA PRO A 6 7.03 26.25 -3.87
C PRO A 6 6.49 26.16 -5.30
N LEU A 7 6.93 25.14 -6.05
CA LEU A 7 6.32 24.80 -7.34
C LEU A 7 4.82 24.63 -7.11
N SER A 8 3.98 25.30 -7.89
CA SER A 8 2.51 25.22 -7.75
C SER A 8 1.97 23.94 -8.38
N LEU A 9 2.34 22.79 -7.80
CA LEU A 9 1.78 21.49 -8.16
C LEU A 9 0.39 21.34 -7.55
N GLN A 10 -0.53 20.78 -8.33
CA GLN A 10 -1.88 20.47 -7.87
C GLN A 10 -1.98 19.03 -7.37
N VAL A 11 -1.33 18.08 -8.04
CA VAL A 11 -1.44 16.65 -7.76
C VAL A 11 -0.07 15.97 -7.92
N MET A 12 0.21 14.98 -7.08
CA MET A 12 1.40 14.13 -7.12
C MET A 12 1.00 12.65 -7.05
N PHE A 13 1.39 11.87 -8.07
CA PHE A 13 1.30 10.40 -8.05
C PHE A 13 2.64 9.84 -7.62
N LEU A 14 2.67 9.15 -6.49
CA LEU A 14 3.90 8.73 -5.83
C LEU A 14 3.91 7.22 -5.61
N ALA A 15 5.07 6.60 -5.83
CA ALA A 15 5.28 5.17 -5.69
C ALA A 15 6.66 4.87 -5.11
N GLY A 16 6.87 3.61 -4.68
CA GLY A 16 8.20 3.05 -4.40
C GLY A 16 8.60 2.98 -2.93
N VAL A 17 7.90 3.66 -2.02
CA VAL A 17 8.12 3.55 -0.57
C VAL A 17 6.81 3.28 0.17
N PRO A 18 6.80 2.42 1.20
CA PRO A 18 5.61 2.23 2.00
C PRO A 18 5.31 3.52 2.77
N GLY A 19 4.03 3.86 2.88
CA GLY A 19 3.63 4.88 3.83
C GLY A 19 3.80 6.33 3.40
N ILE A 20 3.70 6.57 2.10
CA ILE A 20 3.83 7.91 1.49
C ILE A 20 2.99 8.95 2.24
N HIS A 21 1.73 8.61 2.52
CA HIS A 21 0.79 9.49 3.21
C HIS A 21 1.25 9.97 4.59
N TRP A 22 1.86 9.10 5.40
CA TRP A 22 2.24 9.43 6.77
C TRP A 22 3.67 9.93 6.88
N ALA A 23 4.60 9.37 6.10
CA ALA A 23 6.02 9.70 6.20
C ALA A 23 6.41 10.95 5.42
N TYR A 24 5.78 11.18 4.25
CA TYR A 24 6.31 12.14 3.28
C TYR A 24 5.39 13.33 3.02
N THR A 25 4.08 13.22 3.25
CA THR A 25 3.11 14.30 3.02
C THR A 25 3.53 15.66 3.62
N PRO A 26 3.98 15.75 4.89
CA PRO A 26 4.35 17.05 5.47
C PRO A 26 5.52 17.71 4.72
N SER A 27 6.57 16.94 4.42
CA SER A 27 7.75 17.45 3.72
C SER A 27 7.46 17.76 2.25
N LEU A 28 6.68 16.92 1.57
CA LEU A 28 6.26 17.14 0.18
C LEU A 28 5.41 18.40 0.06
N ARG A 29 4.46 18.61 0.97
CA ARG A 29 3.63 19.81 0.96
C ARG A 29 4.42 21.09 1.24
N LYS A 30 5.46 21.01 2.09
CA LYS A 30 6.38 22.12 2.33
C LYS A 30 7.18 22.50 1.08
N LEU A 31 7.56 21.51 0.26
CA LEU A 31 8.38 21.71 -0.94
C LEU A 31 7.57 22.09 -2.18
N TYR A 32 6.41 21.46 -2.36
CA TYR A 32 5.61 21.51 -3.59
C TYR A 32 4.23 22.16 -3.39
N GLY A 33 4.01 22.80 -2.24
CA GLY A 33 2.73 23.42 -1.91
C GLY A 33 1.66 22.40 -1.51
N GLY A 34 0.41 22.83 -1.39
CA GLY A 34 -0.70 22.01 -0.89
C GLY A 34 -1.20 20.92 -1.84
N ALA A 35 -0.35 20.34 -2.68
CA ALA A 35 -0.73 19.34 -3.68
C ALA A 35 -1.40 18.11 -3.04
N ASP A 36 -2.40 17.58 -3.75
CA ASP A 36 -3.01 16.29 -3.44
C ASP A 36 -2.04 15.16 -3.76
N ILE A 37 -2.06 14.12 -2.93
CA ILE A 37 -1.11 13.01 -3.02
C ILE A 37 -1.88 11.72 -3.25
N PHE A 38 -1.52 11.01 -4.31
CA PHE A 38 -2.05 9.70 -4.65
C PHE A 38 -0.93 8.66 -4.58
N GLU A 39 -1.20 7.57 -3.89
CA GLU A 39 -0.29 6.42 -3.84
C GLU A 39 -0.52 5.51 -5.05
N VAL A 40 0.57 5.07 -5.67
CA VAL A 40 0.59 4.04 -6.70
C VAL A 40 1.54 2.94 -6.24
N TYR A 41 1.14 1.69 -6.43
CA TYR A 41 1.98 0.54 -6.12
C TYR A 41 2.36 -0.21 -7.39
N GLY A 42 3.66 -0.41 -7.55
CA GLY A 42 4.25 -1.12 -8.66
C GLY A 42 5.65 -1.61 -8.32
N ALA A 43 6.19 -2.39 -9.23
CA ALA A 43 7.58 -2.84 -9.24
C ALA A 43 8.08 -2.84 -10.70
N ALA A 44 9.29 -3.35 -10.94
CA ALA A 44 9.82 -3.45 -12.30
C ALA A 44 8.95 -4.34 -13.21
N GLU A 45 8.21 -5.26 -12.61
CA GLU A 45 7.32 -6.21 -13.25
C GLU A 45 5.96 -5.60 -13.67
N GLY A 46 5.61 -4.40 -13.19
CA GLY A 46 4.37 -3.71 -13.54
C GLY A 46 3.80 -2.80 -12.44
N SER A 47 2.70 -2.11 -12.76
CA SER A 47 1.91 -1.31 -11.81
C SER A 47 0.70 -2.12 -11.38
N PHE A 48 0.56 -2.44 -10.10
CA PHE A 48 -0.41 -3.42 -9.61
C PHE A 48 -1.62 -2.82 -8.90
N ALA A 49 -1.51 -1.61 -8.37
CA ALA A 49 -2.60 -0.95 -7.67
C ALA A 49 -2.43 0.57 -7.65
N SER A 50 -3.54 1.30 -7.55
CA SER A 50 -3.53 2.75 -7.42
C SER A 50 -4.59 3.23 -6.44
N GLN A 51 -4.33 4.35 -5.79
CA GLN A 51 -5.35 5.05 -5.03
C GLN A 51 -6.33 5.74 -5.97
N LEU A 52 -7.63 5.62 -5.66
CA LEU A 52 -8.71 6.12 -6.53
C LEU A 52 -9.35 7.42 -6.02
N THR A 53 -9.24 7.71 -4.72
CA THR A 53 -9.85 8.88 -4.08
C THR A 53 -8.82 9.60 -3.21
N LEU A 54 -9.18 10.69 -2.55
CA LEU A 54 -8.28 11.34 -1.58
C LEU A 54 -8.06 10.52 -0.30
N GLU A 55 -8.90 9.50 -0.06
CA GLU A 55 -8.72 8.61 1.09
C GLU A 55 -7.57 7.62 0.82
N PRO A 56 -6.66 7.42 1.78
CA PRO A 56 -5.56 6.47 1.62
C PRO A 56 -6.06 5.04 1.42
N GLY A 57 -5.56 4.38 0.39
CA GLY A 57 -5.88 2.99 0.09
C GLY A 57 -5.65 2.68 -1.37
N LEU A 58 -5.06 1.51 -1.63
CA LEU A 58 -4.73 1.03 -2.97
C LEU A 58 -5.82 0.08 -3.45
N ALA A 59 -6.43 0.41 -4.59
CA ALA A 59 -7.32 -0.48 -5.32
C ALA A 59 -6.49 -1.34 -6.29
N PRO A 60 -6.54 -2.68 -6.21
CA PRO A 60 -5.77 -3.53 -7.09
C PRO A 60 -6.32 -3.57 -8.51
N MET A 61 -5.43 -3.69 -9.48
CA MET A 61 -5.74 -3.79 -10.91
C MET A 61 -6.05 -5.23 -11.29
N TYR A 62 -7.21 -5.75 -10.85
CA TYR A 62 -7.62 -7.15 -11.06
C TYR A 62 -7.86 -7.52 -12.53
N ASP A 63 -8.22 -6.55 -13.38
CA ASP A 63 -8.42 -6.79 -14.81
C ASP A 63 -7.12 -7.05 -15.57
N PHE A 64 -5.99 -6.61 -15.01
CA PHE A 64 -4.67 -6.72 -15.65
C PHE A 64 -3.84 -7.89 -15.09
N TYR A 65 -4.07 -8.29 -13.84
CA TYR A 65 -3.21 -9.24 -13.14
C TYR A 65 -4.00 -10.23 -12.28
N VAL A 66 -3.51 -11.47 -12.21
CA VAL A 66 -3.96 -12.42 -11.20
C VAL A 66 -3.13 -12.18 -9.93
N LEU A 67 -3.81 -11.71 -8.89
CA LEU A 67 -3.20 -11.34 -7.62
C LEU A 67 -3.60 -12.33 -6.52
N GLU A 68 -2.59 -12.99 -5.97
CA GLU A 68 -2.71 -13.95 -4.88
C GLU A 68 -2.01 -13.43 -3.63
N VAL A 69 -2.30 -14.06 -2.50
CA VAL A 69 -1.65 -13.76 -1.23
C VAL A 69 -1.35 -15.02 -0.43
N GLU A 70 -0.13 -15.11 0.08
CA GLU A 70 0.26 -16.10 1.08
C GLU A 70 -0.11 -15.57 2.48
N ALA A 71 -1.18 -16.09 3.07
CA ALA A 71 -1.71 -15.69 4.36
C ALA A 71 -2.02 -16.91 5.23
N GLY A 72 -1.53 -16.94 6.48
CA GLY A 72 -1.80 -18.04 7.41
C GLY A 72 -1.34 -19.42 6.93
N GLY A 73 -0.26 -19.47 6.13
CA GLY A 73 0.28 -20.72 5.57
C GLY A 73 -0.49 -21.27 4.36
N LYS A 74 -1.50 -20.55 3.87
CA LYS A 74 -2.25 -20.90 2.66
C LYS A 74 -2.11 -19.79 1.62
N THR A 75 -2.19 -20.17 0.35
CA THR A 75 -2.33 -19.20 -0.75
C THR A 75 -3.79 -19.09 -1.11
N LYS A 76 -4.26 -17.86 -1.32
CA LYS A 76 -5.63 -17.56 -1.73
C LYS A 76 -5.66 -16.31 -2.61
N MET A 77 -6.77 -15.99 -3.26
CA MET A 77 -6.87 -14.77 -4.07
C MET A 77 -6.79 -13.54 -3.17
N LEU A 78 -6.18 -12.46 -3.67
CA LEU A 78 -6.02 -11.23 -2.90
C LEU A 78 -7.39 -10.65 -2.47
N HIS A 79 -8.40 -10.73 -3.35
CA HIS A 79 -9.76 -10.24 -3.07
C HIS A 79 -10.50 -11.06 -1.99
N GLU A 80 -10.00 -12.25 -1.62
CA GLU A 80 -10.57 -13.08 -0.55
C GLU A 80 -10.04 -12.69 0.85
N LEU A 81 -9.18 -11.68 0.95
CA LEU A 81 -8.79 -11.12 2.24
C LEU A 81 -9.93 -10.31 2.85
N LYS A 82 -10.20 -10.57 4.13
CA LYS A 82 -11.08 -9.77 4.97
C LYS A 82 -10.35 -8.58 5.58
N ALA A 83 -11.05 -7.50 5.87
CA ALA A 83 -10.49 -6.32 6.51
C ALA A 83 -9.69 -6.72 7.77
N GLY A 84 -8.48 -6.16 7.90
CA GLY A 84 -7.52 -6.50 8.96
C GLY A 84 -6.66 -7.74 8.69
N GLN A 85 -6.99 -8.58 7.70
CA GLN A 85 -6.13 -9.68 7.27
C GLN A 85 -4.95 -9.16 6.44
N SER A 86 -3.82 -9.87 6.53
CA SER A 86 -2.61 -9.55 5.80
C SER A 86 -1.90 -10.79 5.33
N GLY A 87 -1.04 -10.63 4.33
CA GLY A 87 -0.20 -11.69 3.81
C GLY A 87 0.82 -11.17 2.81
N CYS A 88 1.60 -12.08 2.24
CA CYS A 88 2.65 -11.74 1.28
C CYS A 88 2.09 -11.79 -0.14
N LEU A 89 2.25 -10.71 -0.88
CA LEU A 89 1.68 -10.58 -2.23
C LEU A 89 2.42 -11.48 -3.22
N ILE A 90 1.63 -12.12 -4.07
CA ILE A 90 2.07 -12.89 -5.23
C ILE A 90 1.34 -12.32 -6.45
N ALA A 91 2.09 -11.96 -7.48
CA ALA A 91 1.54 -11.40 -8.70
C ALA A 91 1.85 -12.31 -9.88
N SER A 92 0.85 -12.58 -10.73
CA SER A 92 1.08 -13.21 -12.03
C SER A 92 0.93 -12.15 -13.11
N THR A 93 2.02 -11.92 -13.84
CA THR A 93 2.07 -11.03 -15.00
C THR A 93 2.30 -11.84 -16.28
N PRO A 94 2.14 -11.25 -17.47
CA PRO A 94 2.48 -11.92 -18.73
C PRO A 94 3.94 -12.40 -18.80
N LEU A 95 4.85 -11.78 -18.03
CA LEU A 95 6.27 -12.08 -18.04
C LEU A 95 6.71 -13.00 -16.88
N ALA A 96 5.95 -13.04 -15.79
CA ALA A 96 6.31 -13.76 -14.57
C ALA A 96 5.07 -14.33 -13.87
N PRO A 97 4.74 -15.62 -14.08
CA PRO A 97 3.62 -16.25 -13.39
C PRO A 97 3.97 -16.48 -11.90
N ARG A 98 3.01 -16.20 -11.01
CA ARG A 98 3.11 -16.43 -9.55
C ARG A 98 4.39 -15.87 -8.92
N TYR A 99 4.86 -14.72 -9.37
CA TYR A 99 6.03 -14.05 -8.83
C TYR A 99 5.79 -13.59 -7.39
N ARG A 100 6.71 -13.95 -6.49
CA ARG A 100 6.64 -13.56 -5.08
C ARG A 100 7.20 -12.15 -4.90
N MET A 101 6.33 -11.16 -4.79
CA MET A 101 6.70 -9.75 -4.60
C MET A 101 7.52 -9.54 -3.31
N GLY A 102 7.23 -10.34 -2.27
CA GLY A 102 7.88 -10.23 -0.97
C GLY A 102 7.41 -9.01 -0.16
N ASP A 103 6.42 -8.27 -0.65
CA ASP A 103 5.71 -7.22 0.06
C ASP A 103 4.55 -7.80 0.89
N VAL A 104 4.36 -7.25 2.08
CA VAL A 104 3.22 -7.57 2.96
C VAL A 104 2.12 -6.55 2.70
N VAL A 105 0.95 -7.05 2.32
CA VAL A 105 -0.26 -6.27 2.10
C VAL A 105 -1.23 -6.45 3.26
N LEU A 106 -1.89 -5.37 3.66
CA LEU A 106 -2.96 -5.35 4.65
C LEU A 106 -4.26 -4.98 3.94
N CYS A 107 -5.30 -5.79 4.12
CA CYS A 107 -6.65 -5.49 3.65
C CYS A 107 -7.29 -4.42 4.55
N LEU A 108 -7.61 -3.26 3.98
CA LEU A 108 -8.30 -2.17 4.65
C LEU A 108 -9.81 -2.35 4.54
N LYS A 109 -10.29 -2.76 3.37
CA LYS A 109 -11.69 -3.05 3.06
C LYS A 109 -11.76 -4.35 2.27
N ASP A 110 -12.63 -5.26 2.70
CA ASP A 110 -12.85 -6.60 2.13
C ASP A 110 -12.64 -6.64 0.62
N GLY A 111 -11.53 -7.23 0.19
CA GLY A 111 -11.19 -7.45 -1.22
C GLY A 111 -11.03 -6.20 -2.10
N VAL A 112 -11.23 -4.99 -1.59
CA VAL A 112 -11.34 -3.77 -2.41
C VAL A 112 -10.16 -2.83 -2.20
N LEU A 113 -9.78 -2.57 -0.94
CA LEU A 113 -8.73 -1.59 -0.62
C LEU A 113 -7.66 -2.22 0.24
N PHE A 114 -6.41 -1.93 -0.12
CA PHE A 114 -5.23 -2.49 0.51
C PHE A 114 -4.22 -1.41 0.86
N ARG A 115 -3.31 -1.75 1.76
CA ARG A 115 -2.13 -0.95 2.09
C ARG A 115 -0.89 -1.82 2.01
N VAL A 116 0.16 -1.32 1.39
CA VAL A 116 1.47 -1.97 1.43
C VAL A 116 2.18 -1.55 2.71
N VAL A 117 2.42 -2.52 3.59
CA VAL A 117 3.10 -2.29 4.87
C VAL A 117 4.61 -2.23 4.67
N GLY A 118 5.10 -2.95 3.68
CA GLY A 118 6.50 -3.04 3.28
C GLY A 118 6.97 -4.49 3.12
N ARG A 119 8.27 -4.69 2.94
CA ARG A 119 8.85 -6.03 2.69
C ARG A 119 8.68 -6.98 3.88
N LYS A 120 8.57 -8.28 3.60
CA LYS A 120 8.51 -9.38 4.59
C LYS A 120 9.83 -9.45 5.37
N ARG A 121 9.89 -8.73 6.51
CA ARG A 121 11.01 -8.71 7.47
C ARG A 121 10.46 -8.84 8.89
N VAL A 122 11.33 -9.15 9.86
CA VAL A 122 10.96 -9.26 11.28
C VAL A 122 10.31 -7.97 11.78
N ARG A 123 10.88 -6.81 11.45
CA ARG A 123 10.33 -5.49 11.80
C ARG A 123 8.88 -5.30 11.34
N THR A 124 8.57 -5.71 10.11
CA THR A 124 7.22 -5.60 9.54
C THR A 124 6.23 -6.48 10.32
N ARG A 125 6.65 -7.66 10.79
CA ARG A 125 5.82 -8.51 11.65
C ARG A 125 5.52 -7.86 13.00
N VAL A 126 6.53 -7.25 13.61
CA VAL A 126 6.38 -6.52 14.88
C VAL A 126 5.41 -5.33 14.73
N LEU A 127 5.58 -4.54 13.67
CA LEU A 127 4.68 -3.42 13.36
C LEU A 127 3.23 -3.88 13.20
N MET A 128 3.01 -4.96 12.45
CA MET A 128 1.68 -5.54 12.25
C MET A 128 1.07 -6.09 13.54
N ALA A 129 1.88 -6.68 14.43
CA ALA A 129 1.40 -7.14 15.73
C ALA A 129 0.98 -5.96 16.61
N ALA A 130 1.79 -4.90 16.66
CA ALA A 130 1.47 -3.68 17.42
C ALA A 130 0.18 -3.02 16.90
N GLU A 131 0.00 -2.91 15.58
CA GLU A 131 -1.20 -2.31 14.98
C GLU A 131 -2.46 -3.15 15.24
N LYS A 132 -2.35 -4.49 15.26
CA LYS A 132 -3.45 -5.36 15.67
C LYS A 132 -3.85 -5.14 17.13
N VAL A 133 -2.88 -5.04 18.03
CA VAL A 133 -3.13 -4.76 19.45
C VAL A 133 -3.78 -3.39 19.62
N ALA A 134 -3.26 -2.36 18.97
CA ALA A 134 -3.82 -1.01 19.02
C ALA A 134 -5.28 -0.99 18.53
N ARG A 135 -5.58 -1.64 17.40
CA ARG A 135 -6.96 -1.76 16.90
C ARG A 135 -7.89 -2.49 17.87
N ALA A 136 -7.41 -3.57 18.51
CA ALA A 136 -8.20 -4.30 19.50
C ALA A 136 -8.51 -3.42 20.73
N LEU A 137 -7.53 -2.62 21.19
CA LEU A 137 -7.73 -1.67 22.28
C LEU A 137 -8.70 -0.55 21.89
N SER A 138 -8.59 0.01 20.68
CA SER A 138 -9.52 1.04 20.19
C SER A 138 -10.95 0.55 20.00
N ALA A 139 -11.18 -0.76 19.87
CA ALA A 139 -12.52 -1.33 19.79
C ALA A 139 -13.18 -1.54 21.16
N LEU A 140 -12.44 -1.34 22.26
CA LEU A 140 -12.90 -1.48 23.64
C LEU A 140 -13.32 -0.15 24.28
N PHE A 141 -13.08 0.98 23.61
CA PHE A 141 -13.46 2.34 24.03
C PHE A 141 -14.31 2.99 22.94
#